data_AF-A0A967VYF0-F1
#
_entry.id   AF-A0A967VYF0-F1
#
_cell.length_a   1.000
_cell.length_b   1.000
_cell.length_c   1.000
_cell.angle_alpha   90.00
_cell.angle_beta   90.00
_cell.angle_gamma   90.00
#
_symmetry.space_group_name_H-M   'P 1'
#
loop_
_entity.id
_entity.type
_entity.pdbx_description
1 polymer ?
#
loop_
_entity_poly.entity_id
_entity_poly.type
_entity_poly.pdbx_seq_one_letter_code
_entity_poly.pdbx_strand_id
1 'polypeptide(L)'
;MKQFKIRCSAIGKIMTNGRGSNTMGKTAQSYCQNWLKEQIYNREKEFTSKQTDKGNINEDEAIDFAADWFGWGLVFKNETRFEDDYKNGTPDLVLADLVPDIKCSWDWSTFPLFDSDLPNKDYWWQLQGYMDLTGKKRAKVVYVLTDTPDHLIQREAVYYARNNGYDPDDFDIYEMFRDKMTYPDTPKRFKIRSFDVEYDADAVKSIHERVELCRDYIAELEKSFVKNQKNPVIADS
;
A
#
# COMPACT_ATOMS: atom_id res chain seq x y z
N MET A 1 -15.99 -7.89 19.24
CA MET A 1 -15.01 -7.62 18.16
C MET A 1 -14.60 -6.16 18.25
N LYS A 2 -13.39 -5.79 17.80
CA LYS A 2 -13.00 -4.37 17.77
C LYS A 2 -13.93 -3.61 16.81
N GLN A 3 -14.07 -2.30 16.96
CA GLN A 3 -14.76 -1.50 15.94
C GLN A 3 -13.89 -1.43 14.69
N PHE A 4 -14.49 -1.55 13.51
CA PHE A 4 -13.78 -1.44 12.23
C PHE A 4 -13.20 -0.04 12.05
N LYS A 5 -11.88 0.04 11.85
CA LYS A 5 -11.13 1.22 11.41
C LYS A 5 -10.30 0.87 10.18
N ILE A 6 -10.41 1.63 9.10
CA ILE A 6 -9.67 1.36 7.85
C ILE A 6 -8.18 1.76 7.99
N ARG A 7 -7.25 0.92 7.51
CA ARG A 7 -5.83 1.32 7.38
C ARG A 7 -5.72 2.32 6.23
N CYS A 8 -5.00 3.43 6.39
CA CYS A 8 -4.90 4.47 5.34
C CYS A 8 -4.46 3.90 3.98
N SER A 9 -3.49 2.99 3.96
CA SER A 9 -3.02 2.28 2.76
C SER A 9 -4.07 1.38 2.09
N ALA A 10 -5.20 1.12 2.76
CA ALA A 10 -6.30 0.30 2.26
C ALA A 10 -7.56 1.09 1.94
N ILE A 11 -7.57 2.43 2.10
CA ILE A 11 -8.75 3.27 1.85
C ILE A 11 -9.28 3.05 0.42
N GLY A 12 -8.41 3.05 -0.60
CA GLY A 12 -8.81 2.84 -1.99
C GLY A 12 -9.65 1.57 -2.21
N LYS A 13 -9.40 0.51 -1.43
CA LYS A 13 -10.15 -0.76 -1.51
C LYS A 13 -11.62 -0.57 -1.12
N ILE A 14 -11.90 0.21 -0.08
CA ILE A 14 -13.27 0.47 0.38
C ILE A 14 -14.00 1.50 -0.48
N MET A 15 -13.27 2.37 -1.19
CA MET A 15 -13.86 3.37 -2.10
C MET A 15 -14.40 2.77 -3.41
N THR A 16 -14.27 1.46 -3.61
CA THR A 16 -14.83 0.77 -4.78
C THR A 16 -16.36 0.72 -4.75
N ASN A 17 -16.99 1.22 -5.81
CA ASN A 17 -18.45 1.22 -5.95
C ASN A 17 -18.96 -0.07 -6.61
N GLY A 18 -20.16 -0.49 -6.22
CA GLY A 18 -20.92 -1.54 -6.88
C GLY A 18 -21.70 -1.02 -8.09
N ARG A 19 -22.47 -1.93 -8.72
CA ARG A 19 -23.25 -1.61 -9.94
C ARG A 19 -24.54 -0.83 -9.67
N GLY A 20 -24.99 -0.77 -8.41
CA GLY A 20 -26.15 0.03 -7.98
C GLY A 20 -25.74 1.30 -7.23
N SER A 21 -26.62 2.30 -7.22
CA SER A 21 -26.41 3.51 -6.43
C SER A 21 -26.19 3.16 -4.95
N ASN A 22 -25.13 3.71 -4.34
CA ASN A 22 -24.73 3.44 -2.96
C ASN A 22 -24.43 1.97 -2.59
N THR A 23 -24.15 1.10 -3.58
CA THR A 23 -23.76 -0.28 -3.29
C THR A 23 -22.24 -0.42 -3.13
N MET A 24 -21.81 -1.25 -2.18
CA MET A 24 -20.40 -1.56 -1.95
C MET A 24 -19.85 -2.47 -3.06
N GLY A 25 -18.69 -2.13 -3.63
CA GLY A 25 -18.02 -2.96 -4.64
C GLY A 25 -17.52 -4.30 -4.09
N LYS A 26 -17.30 -5.28 -4.97
CA LYS A 26 -16.80 -6.62 -4.57
C LYS A 26 -15.48 -6.55 -3.80
N THR A 27 -14.59 -5.61 -4.16
CA THR A 27 -13.30 -5.41 -3.49
C THR A 27 -13.50 -4.92 -2.05
N ALA A 28 -14.37 -3.93 -1.85
CA ALA A 28 -14.72 -3.41 -0.53
C ALA A 28 -15.38 -4.49 0.34
N GLN A 29 -16.35 -5.24 -0.21
CA GLN A 29 -16.98 -6.36 0.50
C GLN A 29 -15.96 -7.44 0.91
N SER A 30 -15.05 -7.81 -0.01
CA SER A 30 -14.00 -8.79 0.26
C SER A 30 -13.05 -8.30 1.36
N TYR A 31 -12.76 -6.99 1.40
CA TYR A 31 -11.95 -6.38 2.45
C TYR A 31 -12.64 -6.51 3.82
N CYS A 32 -13.92 -6.13 3.92
CA CYS A 32 -14.72 -6.27 5.14
C CYS A 32 -14.81 -7.73 5.63
N GLN A 33 -15.06 -8.67 4.71
CA GLN A 33 -15.12 -10.10 5.03
C GLN A 33 -13.78 -10.61 5.57
N ASN A 34 -12.65 -10.21 4.96
CA ASN A 34 -11.33 -10.60 5.44
C ASN A 34 -11.05 -10.00 6.82
N TRP A 35 -11.33 -8.72 7.02
CA TRP A 35 -11.18 -8.09 8.33
C TRP A 35 -12.00 -8.81 9.41
N LEU A 36 -13.26 -9.17 9.12
CA LEU A 36 -14.11 -9.89 10.07
C LEU A 36 -13.55 -11.28 10.37
N LYS A 37 -13.04 -12.00 9.36
CA LYS A 37 -12.36 -13.28 9.55
C LYS A 37 -11.14 -13.13 10.45
N GLU A 38 -10.33 -12.08 10.29
CA GLU A 38 -9.18 -11.83 11.17
C GLU A 38 -9.61 -11.65 12.63
N GLN A 39 -10.73 -10.95 12.88
CA GLN A 39 -11.28 -10.80 14.23
C GLN A 39 -11.81 -12.13 14.80
N ILE A 40 -12.49 -12.95 13.98
CA ILE A 40 -13.06 -14.23 14.40
C ILE A 40 -11.97 -15.26 14.71
N TYR A 41 -10.96 -15.36 13.84
CA TYR A 41 -9.90 -16.36 13.97
C TYR A 41 -8.73 -15.87 14.83
N ASN A 42 -8.72 -14.58 15.22
CA ASN A 42 -7.62 -13.93 15.92
C ASN A 42 -6.27 -14.17 15.23
N ARG A 43 -6.26 -14.00 13.90
CA ARG A 43 -5.10 -14.18 13.01
C ARG A 43 -5.12 -13.09 11.97
N GLU A 44 -3.99 -12.43 11.74
CA GLU A 44 -3.85 -11.47 10.65
C GLU A 44 -3.47 -12.18 9.35
N LYS A 45 -4.00 -11.72 8.22
CA LYS A 45 -3.55 -12.19 6.92
C LYS A 45 -2.27 -11.46 6.55
N GLU A 46 -1.16 -12.19 6.56
CA GLU A 46 0.09 -11.67 6.01
C GLU A 46 -0.03 -11.49 4.49
N PHE A 47 0.42 -10.34 4.01
CA PHE A 47 0.59 -10.05 2.59
C PHE A 47 2.04 -9.60 2.38
N THR A 48 2.78 -10.41 1.64
CA THR A 48 4.11 -10.06 1.12
C THR A 48 4.09 -10.25 -0.40
N SER A 49 4.75 -9.35 -1.09
CA SER A 49 5.14 -9.50 -2.48
C SER A 49 6.58 -9.01 -2.62
N LYS A 50 7.24 -9.38 -3.73
CA LYS A 50 8.61 -8.90 -4.00
C LYS A 50 8.72 -7.38 -4.01
N GLN A 51 7.67 -6.69 -4.45
CA GLN A 51 7.59 -5.23 -4.45
C GLN A 51 7.47 -4.67 -3.03
N THR A 52 6.64 -5.26 -2.17
CA THR A 52 6.55 -4.81 -0.77
C THR A 52 7.82 -5.12 0.01
N ASP A 53 8.48 -6.24 -0.27
CA ASP A 53 9.76 -6.59 0.35
C ASP A 53 10.83 -5.54 0.02
N LYS A 54 11.03 -5.24 -1.28
CA LYS A 54 11.98 -4.20 -1.72
C LYS A 54 11.62 -2.83 -1.12
N GLY A 55 10.34 -2.48 -1.12
CA GLY A 55 9.85 -1.24 -0.53
C GLY A 55 10.28 -1.08 0.92
N ASN A 56 10.06 -2.12 1.73
CA ASN A 56 10.40 -2.09 3.16
C ASN A 56 11.92 -2.06 3.40
N ILE A 57 12.70 -2.81 2.61
CA ILE A 57 14.17 -2.89 2.80
C ILE A 57 14.84 -1.56 2.42
N ASN A 58 14.37 -0.91 1.36
CA ASN A 58 15.02 0.28 0.80
C ASN A 58 14.38 1.59 1.26
N GLU A 59 13.43 1.55 2.20
CA GLU A 59 12.69 2.72 2.60
C GLU A 59 13.60 3.83 3.14
N ASP A 60 14.55 3.49 4.02
CA ASP A 60 15.49 4.47 4.59
C ASP A 60 16.38 5.10 3.50
N GLU A 61 16.92 4.30 2.57
CA GLU A 61 17.70 4.79 1.43
C GLU A 61 16.87 5.73 0.54
N ALA A 62 15.61 5.37 0.29
CA ALA A 62 14.71 6.19 -0.52
C ALA A 62 14.30 7.49 0.19
N ILE A 63 14.16 7.48 1.52
CA ILE A 63 13.95 8.68 2.34
C ILE A 63 15.16 9.61 2.22
N ASP A 64 16.38 9.09 2.40
CA ASP A 64 17.61 9.89 2.30
C ASP A 64 17.78 10.49 0.90
N PHE A 65 17.50 9.69 -0.14
CA PHE A 65 17.53 10.15 -1.52
C PHE A 65 16.54 11.30 -1.75
N ALA A 66 15.30 11.15 -1.25
CA ALA A 66 14.26 12.17 -1.40
C ALA A 66 14.60 13.45 -0.63
N ALA A 67 15.13 13.31 0.59
CA ALA A 67 15.55 14.45 1.40
C ALA A 67 16.69 15.26 0.77
N ASP A 68 17.70 14.58 0.20
CA ASP A 68 18.77 15.21 -0.58
C ASP A 68 18.19 15.95 -1.80
N TRP A 69 17.31 15.29 -2.56
CA TRP A 69 16.72 15.85 -3.78
C TRP A 69 15.86 17.08 -3.54
N PHE A 70 15.01 17.05 -2.51
CA PHE A 70 14.08 18.14 -2.20
C PHE A 70 14.65 19.18 -1.22
N GLY A 71 15.83 18.94 -0.67
CA GLY A 71 16.45 19.83 0.32
C GLY A 71 15.69 19.87 1.65
N TRP A 72 15.14 18.73 2.09
CA TRP A 72 14.42 18.65 3.38
C TRP A 72 15.34 18.68 4.60
N GLY A 73 16.66 18.61 4.39
CA GLY A 73 17.64 18.52 5.45
C GLY A 73 17.60 17.14 6.12
N LEU A 74 17.94 17.10 7.41
CA LEU A 74 17.90 15.85 8.18
C LEU A 74 16.45 15.50 8.53
N VAL A 75 15.93 14.44 7.90
CA VAL A 75 14.61 13.88 8.18
C VAL A 75 14.76 12.49 8.76
N PHE A 76 13.78 12.07 9.55
CA PHE A 76 13.73 10.73 10.12
C PHE A 76 12.39 10.11 9.80
N LYS A 77 12.41 8.81 9.50
CA LYS A 77 11.20 8.01 9.35
C LYS A 77 10.30 8.17 10.57
N ASN A 78 9.01 8.35 10.32
CA ASN A 78 8.01 8.40 11.37
C ASN A 78 7.65 6.99 11.83
N GLU A 79 7.80 6.72 13.12
CA GLU A 79 7.35 5.48 13.77
C GLU A 79 6.01 5.64 14.49
N THR A 80 5.49 6.88 14.58
CA THR A 80 4.24 7.15 15.29
C THR A 80 3.05 6.70 14.46
N ARG A 81 2.25 5.80 15.03
CA ARG A 81 0.95 5.41 14.46
C ARG A 81 -0.13 6.39 14.92
N PHE A 82 -0.86 6.93 13.96
CA PHE A 82 -2.00 7.81 14.19
C PHE A 82 -3.30 7.03 13.99
N GLU A 83 -4.34 7.40 14.74
CA GLU A 83 -5.69 6.89 14.54
C GLU A 83 -6.75 7.86 15.04
N ASP A 84 -7.94 7.74 14.47
CA ASP A 84 -9.18 8.36 14.94
C ASP A 84 -10.28 7.29 15.03
N ASP A 85 -11.54 7.69 15.05
CA ASP A 85 -12.67 6.74 15.10
C ASP A 85 -12.84 5.93 13.82
N TYR A 86 -12.37 6.40 12.65
CA TYR A 86 -12.66 5.82 11.34
C TYR A 86 -11.47 5.09 10.72
N LYS A 87 -10.26 5.58 10.94
CA LYS A 87 -9.05 5.15 10.23
C LYS A 87 -7.80 5.19 11.11
N ASN A 88 -6.75 4.57 10.61
CA ASN A 88 -5.46 4.51 11.26
C ASN A 88 -4.33 4.36 10.23
N GLY A 89 -3.13 4.78 10.59
CA GLY A 89 -1.96 4.60 9.74
C GLY A 89 -0.68 5.20 10.30
N THR A 90 0.42 4.87 9.64
CA THR A 90 1.76 5.36 9.96
C THR A 90 2.31 5.95 8.67
N PRO A 91 2.25 7.29 8.46
CA PRO A 91 2.92 7.92 7.33
C PRO A 91 4.43 7.70 7.41
N ASP A 92 5.11 7.64 6.28
CA ASP A 92 6.56 7.41 6.23
C ASP A 92 7.32 8.62 6.81
N LEU A 93 6.87 9.83 6.47
CA LEU A 93 7.41 11.10 6.97
C LEU A 93 6.30 12.06 7.38
N VAL A 94 6.55 12.82 8.46
CA VAL A 94 5.68 13.91 8.91
C VAL A 94 6.54 15.16 9.11
N LEU A 95 6.52 16.06 8.14
CA LEU A 95 7.25 17.32 8.19
C LEU A 95 6.35 18.45 8.73
N ALA A 96 6.89 19.67 8.78
CA ALA A 96 6.21 20.83 9.36
C ALA A 96 4.84 21.11 8.71
N ASP A 97 4.76 21.13 7.38
CA ASP A 97 3.54 21.41 6.60
C ASP A 97 3.20 20.33 5.57
N LEU A 98 4.03 19.29 5.45
CA LEU A 98 3.99 18.28 4.39
C LEU A 98 4.00 16.86 4.96
N VAL A 99 3.25 15.96 4.34
CA VAL A 99 3.35 14.50 4.54
C VAL A 99 3.90 13.84 3.27
N PRO A 100 5.22 13.58 3.19
CA PRO A 100 5.77 12.72 2.17
C PRO A 100 5.43 11.24 2.40
N ASP A 101 5.13 10.54 1.32
CA ASP A 101 4.90 9.09 1.29
C ASP A 101 5.79 8.50 0.19
N ILE A 102 6.74 7.66 0.60
CA ILE A 102 7.83 7.14 -0.21
C ILE A 102 7.41 5.82 -0.85
N LYS A 103 7.64 5.70 -2.16
CA LYS A 103 7.30 4.52 -2.96
C LYS A 103 8.53 4.04 -3.72
N CYS A 104 9.14 2.96 -3.26
CA CYS A 104 10.24 2.33 -4.00
C CYS A 104 9.66 1.53 -5.18
N SER A 105 9.97 1.97 -6.41
CA SER A 105 9.56 1.22 -7.60
C SER A 105 10.34 -0.09 -7.71
N TRP A 106 9.63 -1.13 -8.15
CA TRP A 106 10.24 -2.45 -8.33
C TRP A 106 11.34 -2.42 -9.38
N ASP A 107 11.04 -1.84 -10.53
CA ASP A 107 11.96 -1.68 -11.65
C ASP A 107 11.68 -0.40 -12.44
N TRP A 108 12.56 -0.10 -13.39
CA TRP A 108 12.43 1.05 -14.30
C TRP A 108 11.17 1.00 -15.18
N SER A 109 10.62 -0.18 -15.46
CA SER A 109 9.47 -0.35 -16.37
C SER A 109 8.15 0.09 -15.73
N THR A 110 8.07 0.02 -14.40
CA THR A 110 6.93 0.45 -13.58
C THR A 110 7.16 1.81 -12.92
N PHE A 111 8.34 2.40 -13.10
CA PHE A 111 8.67 3.71 -12.55
C PHE A 111 8.00 4.82 -13.39
N PRO A 112 7.25 5.75 -12.75
CA PRO A 112 6.39 6.70 -13.47
C PRO A 112 7.15 7.91 -14.01
N LEU A 113 8.25 7.68 -14.74
CA LEU A 113 9.20 8.73 -15.15
C LEU A 113 8.53 9.85 -15.96
N PHE A 114 7.60 9.50 -16.84
CA PHE A 114 6.96 10.42 -17.78
C PHE A 114 5.51 10.75 -17.44
N ASP A 115 4.97 10.21 -16.34
CA ASP A 115 3.57 10.41 -15.97
C ASP A 115 3.33 11.85 -15.51
N SER A 116 2.32 12.50 -16.09
CA SER A 116 1.89 13.85 -15.70
C SER A 116 1.13 13.84 -14.37
N ASP A 117 0.32 12.81 -14.16
CA ASP A 117 -0.60 12.66 -13.04
C ASP A 117 -0.24 11.42 -12.23
N LEU A 118 -0.62 11.41 -10.94
CA LEU A 118 -0.38 10.28 -10.05
C LEU A 118 -1.05 9.01 -10.60
N PRO A 119 -0.28 7.98 -11.04
CA PRO A 119 -0.85 6.83 -11.74
C PRO A 119 -1.72 5.96 -10.83
N ASN A 120 -1.35 5.82 -9.55
CA ASN A 120 -2.09 5.01 -8.60
C ASN A 120 -2.94 5.89 -7.68
N LYS A 121 -4.25 5.93 -7.95
CA LYS A 121 -5.24 6.66 -7.14
C LYS A 121 -5.37 6.14 -5.70
N ASP A 122 -4.97 4.90 -5.41
CA ASP A 122 -4.99 4.41 -4.02
C ASP A 122 -4.01 5.19 -3.14
N TYR A 123 -2.89 5.67 -3.69
CA TYR A 123 -1.94 6.51 -2.95
C TYR A 123 -2.50 7.90 -2.68
N TRP A 124 -3.33 8.43 -3.58
CA TRP A 124 -4.06 9.68 -3.32
C TRP A 124 -4.99 9.52 -2.12
N TRP A 125 -5.80 8.45 -2.08
CA TRP A 125 -6.68 8.14 -0.95
C TRP A 125 -5.92 7.91 0.36
N GLN A 126 -4.77 7.22 0.28
CA GLN A 126 -3.88 7.02 1.41
C GLN A 126 -3.43 8.35 2.01
N LEU A 127 -2.98 9.29 1.17
CA LEU A 127 -2.53 10.61 1.58
C LEU A 127 -3.66 11.47 2.16
N GLN A 128 -4.87 11.40 1.61
CA GLN A 128 -6.04 12.06 2.24
C GLN A 128 -6.25 11.57 3.68
N GLY A 129 -6.12 10.25 3.89
CA GLY A 129 -6.18 9.66 5.22
C GLY A 129 -5.08 10.18 6.15
N TYR A 130 -3.84 10.26 5.69
CA TYR A 130 -2.72 10.75 6.48
C TYR A 130 -2.80 12.25 6.81
N MET A 131 -3.15 13.08 5.84
CA MET A 131 -3.32 14.52 6.06
C MET A 131 -4.39 14.79 7.11
N ASP A 132 -5.50 14.05 7.07
CA ASP A 132 -6.55 14.18 8.08
C ASP A 132 -6.09 13.75 9.48
N LEU A 133 -5.38 12.61 9.59
CA LEU A 133 -4.85 12.12 10.87
C LEU A 133 -3.76 13.03 11.48
N THR A 134 -3.00 13.73 10.65
CA THR A 134 -1.86 14.56 11.08
C THR A 134 -2.19 16.05 11.15
N GLY A 135 -3.41 16.44 10.73
CA GLY A 135 -3.83 17.84 10.63
C GLY A 135 -3.10 18.64 9.54
N LYS A 136 -2.34 17.99 8.65
CA LYS A 136 -1.63 18.63 7.55
C LYS A 136 -2.56 18.89 6.37
N LYS A 137 -2.17 19.80 5.48
CA LYS A 137 -2.95 20.15 4.29
C LYS A 137 -2.29 19.83 2.97
N ARG A 138 -1.02 19.41 3.02
CA ARG A 138 -0.22 19.08 1.85
C ARG A 138 0.43 17.73 2.07
N ALA A 139 0.48 16.93 1.02
CA ALA A 139 1.18 15.67 0.98
C ALA A 139 1.85 15.50 -0.38
N LYS A 140 2.78 14.55 -0.46
CA LYS A 140 3.50 14.25 -1.70
C LYS A 140 3.75 12.75 -1.80
N VAL A 141 3.34 12.13 -2.90
CA VAL A 141 3.84 10.78 -3.24
C VAL A 141 5.20 10.97 -3.90
N VAL A 142 6.22 10.27 -3.40
CA VAL A 142 7.57 10.30 -3.96
C VAL A 142 7.96 8.90 -4.40
N TYR A 143 8.00 8.68 -5.70
CA TYR A 143 8.57 7.48 -6.28
C TYR A 143 10.08 7.60 -6.36
N VAL A 144 10.78 6.60 -5.84
CA VAL A 144 12.23 6.46 -5.93
C VAL A 144 12.58 5.14 -6.60
N LEU A 145 13.46 5.18 -7.60
CA LEU A 145 14.02 4.00 -8.24
C LEU A 145 15.37 3.68 -7.58
N THR A 146 15.31 2.82 -6.55
CA THR A 146 16.49 2.30 -5.86
C THR A 146 16.97 1.01 -6.52
N ASP A 147 18.23 0.67 -6.29
CA ASP A 147 18.78 -0.63 -6.65
C ASP A 147 18.07 -1.74 -5.87
N THR A 148 17.86 -2.90 -6.48
CA THR A 148 17.21 -4.02 -5.78
C THR A 148 18.22 -4.71 -4.86
N PRO A 149 17.87 -5.03 -3.60
CA PRO A 149 18.75 -5.78 -2.71
C PRO A 149 19.22 -7.12 -3.30
N ASP A 150 20.50 -7.46 -3.10
CA ASP A 150 21.14 -8.66 -3.62
C ASP A 150 20.35 -9.95 -3.40
N HIS A 151 19.79 -10.16 -2.19
CA HIS A 151 19.02 -11.38 -1.90
C HIS A 151 17.70 -11.46 -2.68
N LEU A 152 17.11 -10.32 -3.07
CA LEU A 152 15.94 -10.29 -3.95
C LEU A 152 16.35 -10.53 -5.40
N ILE A 153 17.50 -9.99 -5.85
CA ILE A 153 18.09 -10.27 -7.16
C ILE A 153 18.35 -11.78 -7.28
N GLN A 154 19.04 -12.38 -6.30
CA GLN A 154 19.30 -13.82 -6.24
C GLN A 154 18.00 -14.63 -6.30
N ARG A 155 16.97 -14.21 -5.56
CA ARG A 155 15.67 -14.89 -5.55
C ARG A 155 15.03 -14.94 -6.94
N GLU A 156 15.07 -13.83 -7.69
CA GLU A 156 14.52 -13.77 -9.05
C GLU A 156 15.39 -14.55 -10.06
N ALA A 157 16.72 -14.48 -9.93
CA ALA A 157 17.66 -15.23 -10.75
C ALA A 157 17.48 -16.75 -10.60
N VAL A 158 17.43 -17.24 -9.35
CA VAL A 158 17.18 -18.66 -9.03
C VAL A 158 15.81 -19.12 -9.54
N TYR A 159 14.78 -18.29 -9.37
CA TYR A 159 13.45 -18.60 -9.87
C TYR A 159 13.45 -18.76 -11.40
N TYR A 160 14.11 -17.84 -12.12
CA TYR A 160 14.27 -17.92 -13.56
C TYR A 160 15.05 -19.16 -13.99
N ALA A 161 16.20 -19.44 -13.36
CA ALA A 161 17.04 -20.58 -13.69
C ALA A 161 16.26 -21.90 -13.58
N ARG A 162 15.56 -22.12 -12.46
CA ARG A 162 14.75 -23.32 -12.22
C ARG A 162 13.64 -23.51 -13.24
N ASN A 163 12.94 -22.43 -13.60
CA ASN A 163 11.82 -22.51 -14.54
C ASN A 163 12.25 -22.73 -15.99
N ASN A 164 13.52 -22.47 -16.31
CA ASN A 164 14.07 -22.64 -17.66
C ASN A 164 15.08 -23.80 -17.76
N GLY A 165 15.26 -24.58 -16.70
CA GLY A 165 16.14 -25.75 -16.68
C GLY A 165 17.64 -25.42 -16.63
N TYR A 166 18.01 -24.22 -16.17
CA TYR A 166 19.39 -23.83 -15.92
C TYR A 166 19.84 -24.20 -14.50
N ASP A 167 21.14 -24.15 -14.25
CA ASP A 167 21.71 -24.27 -12.91
C ASP A 167 21.26 -23.07 -12.04
N PRO A 168 20.61 -23.29 -10.89
CA PRO A 168 20.25 -22.22 -9.96
C PRO A 168 21.43 -21.40 -9.44
N ASP A 169 22.64 -21.95 -9.48
CA ASP A 169 23.88 -21.29 -9.03
C ASP A 169 24.70 -20.72 -10.21
N ASP A 170 24.10 -20.63 -11.41
CA ASP A 170 24.71 -20.01 -12.58
C ASP A 170 24.98 -18.52 -12.35
N PHE A 171 26.27 -18.17 -12.30
CA PHE A 171 26.72 -16.81 -12.04
C PHE A 171 26.37 -15.84 -13.18
N ASP A 172 26.34 -16.30 -14.42
CA ASP A 172 26.00 -15.44 -15.57
C ASP A 172 24.52 -15.04 -15.53
N ILE A 173 23.65 -15.95 -15.04
CA ILE A 173 22.24 -15.64 -14.80
C ILE A 173 22.10 -14.60 -13.68
N TYR A 174 22.84 -14.76 -12.57
CA TYR A 174 22.81 -13.77 -11.49
C TYR A 174 23.25 -12.38 -11.98
N GLU A 175 24.38 -12.26 -12.67
CA GLU A 175 24.86 -10.98 -13.19
C GLU A 175 23.85 -10.36 -14.19
N MET A 176 23.24 -11.17 -15.06
CA MET A 176 22.16 -10.70 -15.94
C MET A 176 20.99 -10.09 -15.15
N PHE A 177 20.60 -10.68 -14.01
CA PHE A 177 19.53 -10.13 -13.16
C PHE A 177 20.00 -8.89 -12.40
N ARG A 178 21.24 -8.87 -11.93
CA ARG A 178 21.84 -7.72 -11.26
C ARG A 178 21.86 -6.49 -12.17
N ASP A 179 22.29 -6.64 -13.41
CA ASP A 179 22.31 -5.56 -14.41
C ASP A 179 20.90 -5.00 -14.70
N LYS A 180 19.88 -5.86 -14.68
CA LYS A 180 18.48 -5.46 -14.91
C LYS A 180 17.87 -4.70 -13.73
N MET A 181 18.34 -4.99 -12.52
CA MET A 181 17.66 -4.64 -11.27
C MET A 181 18.43 -3.61 -10.43
N THR A 182 19.58 -3.16 -10.91
CA THR A 182 20.40 -2.08 -10.35
C THR A 182 20.59 -0.96 -11.38
N TYR A 183 20.83 0.25 -10.91
CA TYR A 183 20.85 1.47 -11.71
C TYR A 183 22.03 2.39 -11.34
N PRO A 184 23.29 1.88 -11.29
CA PRO A 184 24.46 2.67 -10.91
C PRO A 184 24.74 3.79 -11.92
N ASP A 185 24.50 3.54 -13.20
CA ASP A 185 24.79 4.47 -14.30
C ASP A 185 23.63 5.44 -14.59
N THR A 186 22.52 5.35 -13.85
CA THR A 186 21.34 6.20 -14.08
C THR A 186 21.44 7.48 -13.26
N PRO A 187 21.46 8.68 -13.90
CA PRO A 187 21.47 9.95 -13.19
C PRO A 187 20.32 10.10 -12.19
N LYS A 188 20.59 10.69 -11.02
CA LYS A 188 19.61 10.87 -9.91
C LYS A 188 18.25 11.41 -10.38
N ARG A 189 18.25 12.39 -11.29
CA ARG A 189 17.02 13.02 -11.83
C ARG A 189 16.06 12.07 -12.56
N PHE A 190 16.55 10.90 -13.00
CA PHE A 190 15.74 9.87 -13.64
C PHE A 190 15.33 8.75 -12.67
N LYS A 191 15.76 8.85 -11.40
CA LYS A 191 15.44 7.90 -10.32
C LYS A 191 14.47 8.47 -9.29
N ILE A 192 13.93 9.67 -9.51
CA ILE A 192 12.94 10.28 -8.61
C ILE A 192 11.84 10.98 -9.38
N ARG A 193 10.59 10.75 -8.96
CA ARG A 193 9.38 11.40 -9.48
C ARG A 193 8.44 11.67 -8.32
N SER A 194 7.81 12.84 -8.29
CA SER A 194 6.85 13.16 -7.23
C SER A 194 5.55 13.76 -7.76
N PHE A 195 4.48 13.55 -7.00
CA PHE A 195 3.15 14.10 -7.26
C PHE A 195 2.64 14.78 -6.00
N ASP A 196 2.31 16.06 -6.10
CA ASP A 196 1.72 16.82 -4.99
C ASP A 196 0.24 16.49 -4.83
N VAL A 197 -0.20 16.40 -3.58
CA VAL A 197 -1.58 16.10 -3.21
C VAL A 197 -2.02 17.11 -2.16
N GLU A 198 -3.07 17.86 -2.48
CA GLU A 198 -3.71 18.80 -1.57
C GLU A 198 -4.84 18.11 -0.79
N TYR A 199 -5.06 18.57 0.44
CA TYR A 199 -6.14 18.07 1.28
C TYR A 199 -7.52 18.36 0.67
N ASP A 200 -8.35 17.33 0.64
CA ASP A 200 -9.72 17.39 0.17
C ASP A 200 -10.68 16.96 1.29
N ALA A 201 -11.43 17.93 1.82
CA ALA A 201 -12.36 17.71 2.92
C ALA A 201 -13.53 16.79 2.53
N ASP A 202 -14.00 16.87 1.28
CA ASP A 202 -15.10 16.05 0.78
C ASP A 202 -14.63 14.60 0.57
N ALA A 203 -13.38 14.42 0.16
CA ALA A 203 -12.74 13.11 0.09
C ALA A 203 -12.66 12.46 1.48
N VAL A 204 -12.21 13.21 2.49
CA VAL A 204 -12.17 12.74 3.89
C VAL A 204 -13.55 12.36 4.40
N LYS A 205 -14.55 13.21 4.16
CA LYS A 205 -15.95 12.91 4.51
C LYS A 205 -16.42 11.62 3.84
N SER A 206 -16.08 11.43 2.56
CA SER A 206 -16.42 10.21 1.81
C SER A 206 -15.74 8.96 2.41
N ILE A 207 -14.52 9.09 2.96
CA ILE A 207 -13.85 8.00 3.68
C ILE A 207 -14.65 7.61 4.92
N HIS A 208 -15.07 8.59 5.73
CA HIS A 208 -15.83 8.33 6.96
C HIS A 208 -17.17 7.66 6.65
N GLU A 209 -17.92 8.20 5.68
CA GLU A 209 -19.18 7.61 5.21
C GLU A 209 -18.99 6.16 4.73
N ARG A 210 -17.89 5.89 4.01
CA ARG A 210 -17.58 4.54 3.54
C ARG A 210 -17.24 3.59 4.69
N VAL A 211 -16.55 4.05 5.72
CA VAL A 211 -16.25 3.27 6.93
C VAL A 211 -17.54 2.89 7.66
N GLU A 212 -18.52 3.79 7.75
CA GLU A 212 -19.84 3.46 8.32
C GLU A 212 -20.56 2.38 7.51
N LEU A 213 -20.58 2.50 6.17
CA LEU A 213 -21.12 1.44 5.31
C LEU A 213 -20.39 0.10 5.49
N CYS A 214 -19.08 0.12 5.71
CA CYS A 214 -18.31 -1.08 6.06
C CYS A 214 -18.75 -1.69 7.39
N ARG A 215 -19.02 -0.88 8.41
CA ARG A 215 -19.50 -1.34 9.73
C ARG A 215 -20.87 -1.99 9.62
N ASP A 216 -21.79 -1.37 8.90
CA ASP A 216 -23.13 -1.92 8.66
C ASP A 216 -23.04 -3.29 7.96
N TYR A 217 -22.25 -3.37 6.89
CA TYR A 217 -22.04 -4.62 6.15
C TYR A 217 -21.42 -5.73 7.03
N ILE A 218 -20.44 -5.40 7.87
CA ILE A 218 -19.84 -6.34 8.82
C ILE A 218 -20.89 -6.83 9.82
N ALA A 219 -21.71 -5.94 10.37
CA ALA A 219 -22.76 -6.31 11.32
C ALA A 219 -23.84 -7.22 10.67
N GLU A 220 -24.18 -6.98 9.40
CA GLU A 220 -25.07 -7.85 8.63
C GLU A 220 -24.47 -9.25 8.44
N LEU A 221 -23.18 -9.35 8.09
CA LEU A 221 -22.48 -10.63 7.96
C LEU A 221 -22.52 -11.42 9.28
N GLU A 222 -22.22 -10.78 10.40
CA GLU A 222 -22.28 -11.41 11.73
C GLU A 222 -23.69 -11.96 12.05
N LYS A 223 -24.73 -11.16 11.82
CA LYS A 223 -26.13 -11.58 12.02
C LYS A 223 -26.49 -12.78 11.14
N SER A 224 -26.08 -12.76 9.87
CA SER A 224 -26.35 -13.84 8.92
C SER A 224 -25.68 -15.15 9.34
N PHE A 225 -24.44 -15.07 9.85
CA PHE A 225 -23.70 -16.22 10.35
C PHE A 225 -24.38 -16.86 11.57
N VAL A 226 -24.80 -16.05 12.55
CA VAL A 226 -25.52 -16.54 13.74
C VAL A 226 -26.85 -17.19 13.36
N LYS A 227 -27.59 -16.61 12.40
CA LYS A 227 -28.84 -17.19 11.91
C LYS A 227 -28.64 -18.56 11.26
N ASN A 228 -27.60 -18.70 10.43
CA ASN A 228 -27.31 -19.95 9.72
C ASN A 228 -26.82 -21.07 10.65
N GLN A 229 -26.16 -20.74 11.78
CA GLN A 229 -25.83 -21.73 12.81
C GLN A 229 -27.06 -22.25 13.56
N LYS A 230 -28.08 -21.41 13.76
CA LYS A 230 -29.32 -21.80 14.44
C LYS A 230 -30.25 -22.63 13.55
N ASN A 231 -30.20 -22.43 12.23
CA ASN A 231 -30.98 -23.15 11.24
C ASN A 231 -30.05 -23.76 10.17
N PRO A 232 -29.36 -24.87 10.45
CA PRO A 232 -28.51 -25.50 9.45
C PRO A 232 -29.38 -25.95 8.27
N VAL A 233 -29.05 -25.46 7.07
CA VAL A 233 -29.59 -26.03 5.83
C VAL A 233 -28.99 -27.43 5.73
N ILE A 234 -29.80 -28.45 5.99
CA ILE A 234 -29.41 -29.84 5.73
C ILE A 234 -29.33 -29.95 4.21
N ALA A 235 -28.13 -30.17 3.69
CA ALA A 235 -27.96 -30.53 2.29
C ALA A 235 -28.52 -31.95 2.13
N ASP A 236 -29.65 -32.08 1.46
CA ASP A 236 -30.15 -33.39 1.03
C ASP A 236 -29.09 -34.02 0.12
N SER A 237 -28.54 -35.15 0.59
CA SER A 237 -27.53 -35.98 -0.09
C SER A 237 -28.09 -36.65 -1.34
#